data_AF-A0A8C2VP84-F1
#
_entry.id   AF-A0A8C2VP84-F1
#
_cell.length_a   1.000
_cell.length_b   1.000
_cell.length_c   1.000
_cell.angle_alpha   90.00
_cell.angle_beta   90.00
_cell.angle_gamma   90.00
#
_symmetry.space_group_name_H-M   'P 1'
#
loop_
_entity.id
_entity.type
_entity.pdbx_description
1 polymer ?
#
loop_
_entity_poly.entity_id
_entity_poly.type
_entity_poly.pdbx_seq_one_letter_code
_entity_poly.pdbx_strand_id
1 'polypeptide(L)'
;IQKPLISKRIGFSWSSFTAGSRYISQAAAKVDVEFDYDGPLMKTEVPGPRSRELMKQLNMIQNAEAVHFFCNYEESRGNYLVDVDGNRMLDLYSQISSVPIGYSHPALAKLVQQPQNVSTFINRPALGILPPENFVDKLRESLLSVAPKGMSQLVTMACGSCSNENAFKTIFMWYRVRLAGMLDIV
;
A
#
# COMPACT_ATOMS: atom_id res chain seq x y z
N ILE A 1 -46.98 10.39 -43.68
CA ILE A 1 -45.93 9.71 -44.47
C ILE A 1 -44.64 10.50 -44.30
N GLN A 2 -43.84 10.13 -43.29
CA GLN A 2 -42.58 10.77 -42.92
C GLN A 2 -41.45 10.27 -43.82
N LYS A 3 -40.63 11.18 -44.37
CA LYS A 3 -39.36 10.86 -45.04
C LYS A 3 -38.27 10.63 -43.97
N PRO A 4 -37.35 9.66 -44.16
CA PRO A 4 -36.39 9.27 -43.13
C PRO A 4 -35.18 10.22 -43.12
N LEU A 5 -34.76 10.62 -41.92
CA LEU A 5 -33.48 11.29 -41.67
C LEU A 5 -32.40 10.21 -41.46
N ILE A 6 -31.45 10.18 -42.39
CA ILE A 6 -30.28 9.30 -42.41
C ILE A 6 -29.33 9.72 -41.28
N SER A 7 -29.14 8.83 -40.30
CA SER A 7 -28.16 8.96 -39.23
C SER A 7 -26.74 8.73 -39.77
N LYS A 8 -25.89 9.75 -39.68
CA LYS A 8 -24.44 9.65 -39.98
C LYS A 8 -23.76 8.83 -38.89
N ARG A 9 -23.35 7.60 -39.22
CA ARG A 9 -22.40 6.82 -38.41
C ARG A 9 -21.04 7.52 -38.43
N ILE A 10 -20.63 8.08 -37.30
CA ILE A 10 -19.26 8.56 -37.07
C ILE A 10 -18.42 7.32 -36.73
N GLY A 11 -17.60 6.88 -37.68
CA GLY A 11 -16.60 5.84 -37.45
C GLY A 11 -15.44 6.41 -36.63
N PHE A 12 -15.21 5.88 -35.44
CA PHE A 12 -14.05 6.22 -34.62
C PHE A 12 -12.92 5.26 -34.98
N SER A 13 -11.94 5.75 -35.75
CA SER A 13 -10.69 5.05 -36.03
C SER A 13 -9.79 5.10 -34.79
N TRP A 14 -9.51 3.95 -34.19
CA TRP A 14 -8.49 3.84 -33.14
C TRP A 14 -7.11 3.83 -33.81
N SER A 15 -6.42 4.96 -33.72
CA SER A 15 -5.01 5.06 -34.08
C SER A 15 -4.16 4.40 -32.99
N SER A 16 -3.21 3.58 -33.44
CA SER A 16 -2.25 2.85 -32.61
C SER A 16 -1.46 3.75 -31.67
N PHE A 17 -1.52 3.48 -30.37
CA PHE A 17 -0.53 4.00 -29.43
C PHE A 17 0.67 3.05 -29.40
N THR A 18 1.73 3.43 -30.12
CA THR A 18 3.08 2.93 -29.86
C THR A 18 3.88 3.99 -29.13
N ALA A 19 4.55 3.58 -28.05
CA ALA A 19 5.90 3.96 -27.63
C ALA A 19 6.04 3.84 -26.10
N GLY A 20 7.16 3.25 -25.67
CA GLY A 20 7.42 2.91 -24.28
C GLY A 20 7.52 4.12 -23.35
N SER A 21 7.06 3.92 -22.11
CA SER A 21 7.48 4.74 -20.98
C SER A 21 8.43 3.90 -20.16
N ARG A 22 9.74 4.14 -20.29
CA ARG A 22 10.64 3.87 -19.17
C ARG A 22 10.38 5.00 -18.20
N TYR A 23 9.75 4.71 -17.06
CA TYR A 23 9.67 5.67 -15.98
C TYR A 23 11.10 5.89 -15.48
N ILE A 24 11.70 7.00 -15.89
CA ILE A 24 12.93 7.50 -15.27
C ILE A 24 12.49 8.01 -13.89
N SER A 25 13.10 7.48 -12.83
CA SER A 25 12.91 8.03 -11.48
C SER A 25 13.22 9.53 -11.52
N GLN A 26 12.19 10.36 -11.38
CA GLN A 26 12.40 11.78 -11.14
C GLN A 26 13.16 11.88 -9.80
N ALA A 27 14.22 12.70 -9.79
CA ALA A 27 14.89 13.04 -8.55
C ALA A 27 13.84 13.57 -7.56
N ALA A 28 13.93 13.11 -6.30
CA ALA A 28 13.00 13.53 -5.26
C ALA A 28 12.86 15.06 -5.30
N ALA A 29 11.62 15.53 -5.34
CA ALA A 29 11.32 16.94 -5.13
C ALA A 29 12.06 17.42 -3.88
N LYS A 30 12.52 18.69 -3.87
CA LYS A 30 13.22 19.36 -2.77
C LYS A 30 12.85 18.70 -1.43
N VAL A 31 13.83 18.06 -0.79
CA VAL A 31 13.68 17.55 0.57
C VAL A 31 13.20 18.74 1.38
N ASP A 32 11.98 18.68 1.92
CA ASP A 32 11.62 19.56 3.03
C ASP A 32 12.55 19.14 4.17
N VAL A 33 13.70 19.83 4.24
CA VAL A 33 14.83 19.53 5.13
C VAL A 33 14.40 19.53 6.61
N GLU A 34 13.23 20.07 6.92
CA GLU A 34 12.64 20.07 8.26
C GLU A 34 11.99 18.75 8.70
N PHE A 35 11.64 17.85 7.78
CA PHE A 35 10.89 16.64 8.15
C PHE A 35 11.75 15.53 8.74
N ASP A 36 12.99 15.37 8.25
CA ASP A 36 13.87 14.25 8.62
C ASP A 36 14.89 14.63 9.72
N TYR A 37 15.62 13.67 10.28
CA TYR A 37 16.81 13.97 11.08
C TYR A 37 18.05 14.20 10.20
N ASP A 38 19.03 14.96 10.71
CA ASP A 38 20.30 15.20 10.00
C ASP A 38 21.25 13.99 10.02
N GLY A 39 21.02 13.02 10.90
CA GLY A 39 21.95 11.92 11.11
C GLY A 39 21.58 10.96 12.24
N PRO A 40 22.22 9.78 12.30
CA PRO A 40 22.05 8.83 13.38
C PRO A 40 22.60 9.40 14.70
N LEU A 41 22.07 8.93 15.83
CA LEU A 41 22.52 9.30 17.17
C LEU A 41 22.41 8.09 18.10
N MET A 42 23.55 7.44 18.35
CA MET A 42 23.62 6.25 19.21
C MET A 42 23.93 6.65 20.65
N LYS A 43 23.21 6.06 21.60
CA LYS A 43 23.37 6.24 23.05
C LYS A 43 23.82 4.98 23.76
N THR A 44 23.43 3.81 23.26
CA THR A 44 23.77 2.49 23.82
C THR A 44 24.13 1.51 22.69
N GLU A 45 24.58 0.32 23.07
CA GLU A 45 24.53 -0.84 22.20
C GLU A 45 23.07 -1.22 21.86
N VAL A 46 22.88 -1.92 20.74
CA VAL A 46 21.56 -2.39 20.27
C VAL A 46 21.57 -3.92 20.23
N PRO A 47 20.59 -4.61 20.84
CA PRO A 47 19.50 -4.06 21.65
C PRO A 47 20.00 -3.49 22.98
N GLY A 48 19.49 -2.33 23.40
CA GLY A 48 19.83 -1.72 24.69
C GLY A 48 19.13 -2.36 25.90
N PRO A 49 19.41 -1.88 27.13
CA PRO A 49 18.86 -2.47 28.35
C PRO A 49 17.33 -2.46 28.41
N ARG A 50 16.66 -1.40 27.93
CA ARG A 50 15.20 -1.33 27.90
C ARG A 50 14.62 -2.28 26.87
N SER A 51 15.22 -2.37 25.69
CA SER A 51 14.84 -3.35 24.67
C SER A 51 14.96 -4.78 25.19
N ARG A 52 16.08 -5.14 25.83
CA ARG A 52 16.30 -6.50 26.39
C ARG A 52 15.27 -6.87 27.46
N GLU A 53 14.88 -5.92 28.32
CA GLU A 53 13.83 -6.13 29.31
C GLU A 53 12.47 -6.41 28.64
N LEU A 54 12.09 -5.63 27.62
CA LEU A 54 10.85 -5.85 26.87
C LEU A 54 10.89 -7.17 26.08
N MET A 55 12.04 -7.54 25.52
CA MET A 55 12.22 -8.84 24.85
C MET A 55 12.02 -10.00 25.83
N LYS A 56 12.54 -9.90 27.05
CA LYS A 56 12.31 -10.90 28.10
C LYS A 56 10.83 -11.03 28.43
N GLN A 57 10.12 -9.91 28.57
CA GLN A 57 8.68 -9.90 28.84
C GLN A 57 7.89 -10.54 27.68
N LEU A 58 8.21 -10.20 26.44
CA LEU A 58 7.57 -10.79 25.26
C LEU A 58 7.86 -12.29 25.13
N ASN A 59 9.07 -12.72 25.48
CA ASN A 59 9.47 -14.12 25.40
C ASN A 59 8.71 -15.03 26.39
N MET A 60 8.07 -14.45 27.41
CA MET A 60 7.20 -15.19 28.33
C MET A 60 5.90 -15.65 27.66
N ILE A 61 5.47 -15.02 26.56
CA ILE A 61 4.17 -15.28 25.93
C ILE A 61 4.28 -15.83 24.49
N GLN A 62 5.39 -15.58 23.80
CA GLN A 62 5.67 -16.12 22.47
C GLN A 62 7.19 -16.22 22.26
N ASN A 63 7.66 -17.06 21.34
CA ASN A 63 9.09 -17.04 20.97
C ASN A 63 9.45 -15.65 20.41
N ALA A 64 10.38 -14.97 21.07
CA ALA A 64 10.82 -13.61 20.73
C ALA A 64 12.27 -13.57 20.17
N GLU A 65 12.85 -14.71 19.78
CA GLU A 65 14.24 -14.78 19.29
C GLU A 65 14.46 -13.98 17.99
N ALA A 66 13.41 -13.77 17.20
CA ALA A 66 13.46 -12.96 15.99
C ALA A 66 13.42 -11.44 16.25
N VAL A 67 13.17 -10.99 17.48
CA VAL A 67 13.07 -9.56 17.79
C VAL A 67 14.46 -8.94 17.85
N HIS A 68 14.70 -7.91 17.03
CA HIS A 68 15.99 -7.21 17.02
C HIS A 68 16.13 -6.23 18.20
N PHE A 69 15.12 -5.40 18.44
CA PHE A 69 15.00 -4.42 19.54
C PHE A 69 13.57 -3.86 19.56
N PHE A 70 13.21 -3.08 20.58
CA PHE A 70 11.90 -2.42 20.67
C PHE A 70 11.97 -0.97 20.18
N CYS A 71 10.93 -0.52 19.48
CA CYS A 71 10.93 0.78 18.80
C CYS A 71 10.09 1.82 19.55
N ASN A 72 10.50 3.09 19.46
CA ASN A 72 9.70 4.27 19.78
C ASN A 72 9.29 4.93 18.45
N TYR A 73 8.11 4.58 17.94
CA TYR A 73 7.63 5.04 16.64
C TYR A 73 7.19 6.50 16.65
N GLU A 74 6.75 7.01 17.80
CA GLU A 74 6.35 8.39 18.02
C GLU A 74 7.52 9.36 17.76
N GLU A 75 8.74 8.97 18.16
CA GLU A 75 9.97 9.75 17.92
C GLU A 75 10.66 9.42 16.58
N SER A 76 10.20 8.38 15.89
CA SER A 76 10.73 8.00 14.58
C SER A 76 10.18 8.93 13.50
N ARG A 77 11.04 9.40 12.59
CA ARG A 77 10.65 10.29 11.48
C ARG A 77 11.51 10.05 10.25
N GLY A 78 10.92 10.23 9.07
CA GLY A 78 11.61 10.08 7.80
C GLY A 78 12.33 8.73 7.70
N ASN A 79 13.64 8.75 7.47
CA ASN A 79 14.45 7.55 7.32
C ASN A 79 15.02 7.00 8.64
N TYR A 80 14.67 7.57 9.78
CA TYR A 80 15.25 7.16 11.06
C TYR A 80 14.25 6.48 11.98
N LEU A 81 14.66 5.29 12.42
CA LEU A 81 13.97 4.51 13.44
C LEU A 81 14.62 4.80 14.79
N VAL A 82 13.81 5.21 15.76
CA VAL A 82 14.23 5.42 17.14
C VAL A 82 13.83 4.20 17.97
N ASP A 83 14.76 3.66 18.76
CA ASP A 83 14.47 2.57 19.69
C ASP A 83 14.04 3.08 21.08
N VAL A 84 13.59 2.17 21.95
CA VAL A 84 13.15 2.50 23.32
C VAL A 84 14.31 2.88 24.26
N ASP A 85 15.55 2.68 23.83
CA ASP A 85 16.78 3.09 24.53
C ASP A 85 17.24 4.49 24.06
N GLY A 86 16.53 5.08 23.10
CA GLY A 86 16.78 6.41 22.56
C GLY A 86 17.89 6.46 21.51
N ASN A 87 18.30 5.32 20.96
CA ASN A 87 19.15 5.24 19.78
C ASN A 87 18.35 5.65 18.55
N ARG A 88 18.94 6.49 17.71
CA ARG A 88 18.39 6.88 16.42
C ARG A 88 19.24 6.29 15.30
N MET A 89 18.66 5.37 14.53
CA MET A 89 19.34 4.62 13.48
C MET A 89 18.81 5.04 12.11
N LEU A 90 19.69 5.16 11.12
CA LEU A 90 19.28 5.25 9.72
C LEU A 90 18.74 3.88 9.30
N ASP A 91 17.45 3.80 9.02
CA ASP A 91 16.79 2.55 8.66
C ASP A 91 16.76 2.36 7.13
N LEU A 92 17.65 1.49 6.66
CA LEU A 92 17.70 1.05 5.25
C LEU A 92 16.96 -0.29 5.02
N TYR A 93 16.27 -0.80 6.05
CA TYR A 93 15.49 -2.04 6.01
C TYR A 93 13.98 -1.77 5.94
N SER A 94 13.50 -0.67 6.54
CA SER A 94 12.14 -0.11 6.38
C SER A 94 11.01 -1.10 6.69
N GLN A 95 11.15 -1.82 7.81
CA GLN A 95 10.21 -2.86 8.26
C GLN A 95 9.94 -3.92 7.18
N ILE A 96 11.00 -4.53 6.65
CA ILE A 96 10.91 -5.50 5.55
C ILE A 96 10.30 -4.83 4.29
N SER A 97 10.84 -3.68 3.90
CA SER A 97 10.42 -2.93 2.71
C SER A 97 8.93 -2.55 2.67
N SER A 98 8.30 -2.33 3.84
CA SER A 98 6.86 -2.09 3.96
C SER A 98 6.48 -0.65 4.31
N VAL A 99 7.43 0.19 4.74
CA VAL A 99 7.20 1.63 5.00
C VAL A 99 7.50 2.44 3.73
N PRO A 100 6.49 3.01 3.04
CA PRO A 100 6.68 3.54 1.68
C PRO A 100 7.31 4.93 1.61
N ILE A 101 7.06 5.81 2.60
CA ILE A 101 7.45 7.24 2.57
C ILE A 101 8.06 7.72 3.89
N GLY A 102 8.64 6.80 4.66
CA GLY A 102 9.26 7.08 5.96
C GLY A 102 8.29 7.15 7.15
N TYR A 103 8.87 7.18 8.34
CA TYR A 103 8.15 7.20 9.62
C TYR A 103 7.49 8.56 9.88
N SER A 104 6.30 8.54 10.50
CA SER A 104 5.60 9.75 10.97
C SER A 104 5.42 10.85 9.91
N HIS A 105 5.24 10.46 8.64
CA HIS A 105 5.11 11.40 7.53
C HIS A 105 3.99 12.44 7.76
N PRO A 106 4.23 13.77 7.60
CA PRO A 106 3.30 14.79 8.10
C PRO A 106 1.98 14.78 7.34
N ALA A 107 2.00 14.36 6.06
CA ALA A 107 0.76 14.19 5.29
C ALA A 107 -0.12 13.06 5.86
N LEU A 108 0.47 11.95 6.34
CA LEU A 108 -0.29 10.86 6.95
C LEU A 108 -0.81 11.26 8.34
N ALA A 109 -0.01 11.97 9.12
CA ALA A 109 -0.45 12.53 10.41
C ALA A 109 -1.65 13.47 10.22
N LYS A 110 -1.61 14.35 9.21
CA LYS A 110 -2.74 15.22 8.85
C LYS A 110 -4.00 14.43 8.48
N LEU A 111 -3.89 13.30 7.79
CA LEU A 111 -5.04 12.46 7.46
C LEU A 111 -5.69 11.85 8.72
N VAL A 112 -4.90 11.44 9.71
CA VAL A 112 -5.44 10.89 10.97
C VAL A 112 -6.12 11.99 11.81
N GLN A 113 -5.58 13.21 11.80
CA GLN A 113 -6.12 14.35 12.56
C GLN A 113 -7.43 14.93 11.97
N GLN A 114 -7.75 14.61 10.72
CA GLN A 114 -8.95 15.10 10.06
C GLN A 114 -10.22 14.45 10.62
N PRO A 115 -11.18 15.21 11.20
CA PRO A 115 -12.38 14.65 11.82
C PRO A 115 -13.22 13.79 10.87
N GLN A 116 -13.25 14.12 9.59
CA GLN A 116 -13.98 13.35 8.57
C GLN A 116 -13.45 11.91 8.38
N ASN A 117 -12.19 11.65 8.72
CA ASN A 117 -11.58 10.33 8.53
C ASN A 117 -11.78 9.41 9.73
N VAL A 118 -12.28 9.91 10.86
CA VAL A 118 -12.47 9.13 12.10
C VAL A 118 -13.29 7.87 11.84
N SER A 119 -14.41 7.99 11.10
CA SER A 119 -15.28 6.87 10.78
C SER A 119 -14.55 5.75 10.03
N THR A 120 -13.60 6.10 9.13
CA THR A 120 -12.82 5.12 8.37
C THR A 120 -11.98 4.22 9.28
N PHE A 121 -11.48 4.72 10.42
CA PHE A 121 -10.66 3.96 11.34
C PHE A 121 -11.48 3.09 12.31
N ILE A 122 -12.68 3.52 12.69
CA ILE A 122 -13.49 2.82 13.72
C ILE A 122 -14.59 1.92 13.13
N ASN A 123 -15.04 2.17 11.90
CA ASN A 123 -16.13 1.42 11.26
C ASN A 123 -15.60 0.57 10.11
N ARG A 124 -15.00 -0.59 10.42
CA ARG A 124 -14.42 -1.52 9.43
C ARG A 124 -15.50 -2.38 8.76
N PRO A 125 -15.78 -2.21 7.44
CA PRO A 125 -16.87 -2.92 6.77
C PRO A 125 -16.46 -4.29 6.22
N ALA A 126 -17.46 -5.14 5.95
CA ALA A 126 -17.32 -6.27 5.05
C ALA A 126 -17.40 -5.77 3.58
N LEU A 127 -16.25 -5.36 3.03
CA LEU A 127 -16.16 -4.66 1.74
C LEU A 127 -16.81 -5.37 0.54
N GLY A 128 -16.92 -6.71 0.57
CA GLY A 128 -17.56 -7.47 -0.50
C GLY A 128 -19.09 -7.34 -0.55
N ILE A 129 -19.72 -6.81 0.50
CA ILE A 129 -21.19 -6.71 0.60
C ILE A 129 -21.69 -5.32 1.02
N LEU A 130 -20.95 -4.60 1.86
CA LEU A 130 -21.35 -3.30 2.42
C LEU A 130 -20.20 -2.29 2.31
N PRO A 131 -19.76 -1.93 1.09
CA PRO A 131 -18.69 -0.95 0.91
C PRO A 131 -19.17 0.46 1.32
N PRO A 132 -18.26 1.33 1.83
CA PRO A 132 -18.59 2.71 2.10
C PRO A 132 -18.81 3.49 0.79
N GLU A 133 -19.53 4.60 0.88
CA GLU A 133 -19.90 5.44 -0.27
C GLU A 133 -18.70 5.82 -1.17
N ASN A 134 -17.58 6.18 -0.56
CA ASN A 134 -16.39 6.66 -1.27
C ASN A 134 -15.43 5.54 -1.75
N PHE A 135 -15.81 4.26 -1.63
CA PHE A 135 -14.89 3.15 -1.88
C PHE A 135 -14.31 3.16 -3.30
N VAL A 136 -15.16 3.36 -4.32
CA VAL A 136 -14.74 3.34 -5.72
C VAL A 136 -13.80 4.50 -6.04
N ASP A 137 -14.10 5.70 -5.54
CA ASP A 137 -13.26 6.88 -5.79
C ASP A 137 -11.91 6.74 -5.09
N LYS A 138 -11.87 6.19 -3.87
CA LYS A 138 -10.60 5.88 -3.19
C LYS A 138 -9.78 4.84 -3.94
N LEU A 139 -10.40 3.85 -4.59
CA LEU A 139 -9.68 2.92 -5.47
C LEU A 139 -9.13 3.60 -6.73
N ARG A 140 -9.86 4.57 -7.31
CA ARG A 140 -9.40 5.38 -8.46
C ARG A 140 -8.20 6.25 -8.12
N GLU A 141 -8.26 6.95 -6.99
CA GLU A 141 -7.20 7.81 -6.48
C GLU A 141 -5.93 7.04 -6.09
N SER A 142 -6.05 5.74 -5.81
CA SER A 142 -4.94 4.89 -5.35
C SER A 142 -4.61 3.78 -6.37
N LEU A 143 -5.12 2.56 -6.15
CA LEU A 143 -4.70 1.34 -6.84
C LEU A 143 -4.93 1.38 -8.35
N LEU A 144 -6.06 1.95 -8.81
CA LEU A 144 -6.37 1.99 -10.25
C LEU A 144 -5.56 3.07 -11.00
N SER A 145 -5.06 4.10 -10.30
CA SER A 145 -4.19 5.11 -10.93
C SER A 145 -2.84 4.55 -11.39
N VAL A 146 -2.43 3.41 -10.82
CA VAL A 146 -1.18 2.70 -11.12
C VAL A 146 -1.43 1.31 -11.72
N ALA A 147 -2.60 1.09 -12.32
CA ALA A 147 -2.97 -0.20 -12.90
C ALA A 147 -1.98 -0.65 -14.00
N PRO A 148 -1.48 -1.90 -13.96
CA PRO A 148 -0.62 -2.43 -15.01
C PRO A 148 -1.33 -2.51 -16.37
N LYS A 149 -0.55 -2.42 -17.46
CA LYS A 149 -1.09 -2.53 -18.82
C LYS A 149 -1.80 -3.88 -19.01
N GLY A 150 -3.02 -3.82 -19.55
CA GLY A 150 -3.83 -5.01 -19.82
C GLY A 150 -4.59 -5.58 -18.62
N MET A 151 -4.44 -4.99 -17.42
CA MET A 151 -5.15 -5.41 -16.21
C MET A 151 -6.22 -4.38 -15.83
N SER A 152 -7.48 -4.64 -16.21
CA SER A 152 -8.62 -3.74 -15.95
C SER A 152 -9.42 -4.07 -14.68
N GLN A 153 -9.18 -5.23 -14.08
CA GLN A 153 -9.91 -5.73 -12.90
C GLN A 153 -9.04 -5.64 -11.64
N LEU A 154 -9.67 -5.41 -10.49
CA LEU A 154 -9.00 -5.27 -9.21
C LEU A 154 -9.84 -5.92 -8.09
N VAL A 155 -9.19 -6.69 -7.22
CA VAL A 155 -9.77 -7.19 -5.96
C VAL A 155 -8.78 -6.91 -4.83
N THR A 156 -9.25 -6.30 -3.75
CA THR A 156 -8.41 -5.95 -2.59
C THR A 156 -8.28 -7.12 -1.61
N MET A 157 -7.08 -7.31 -1.07
CA MET A 157 -6.76 -8.29 -0.03
C MET A 157 -5.91 -7.63 1.06
N ALA A 158 -5.87 -8.21 2.26
CA ALA A 158 -5.25 -7.57 3.42
C ALA A 158 -3.73 -7.78 3.52
N CYS A 159 -3.18 -8.82 2.90
CA CYS A 159 -1.74 -9.11 2.92
C CYS A 159 -1.28 -9.83 1.64
N GLY A 160 0.03 -10.01 1.49
CA GLY A 160 0.62 -10.70 0.33
C GLY A 160 0.17 -12.15 0.19
N SER A 161 0.08 -12.90 1.30
CA SER A 161 -0.29 -14.32 1.26
C SER A 161 -1.70 -14.54 0.72
N CYS A 162 -2.71 -13.85 1.28
CA CYS A 162 -4.09 -13.99 0.82
C CYS A 162 -4.30 -13.38 -0.58
N SER A 163 -3.47 -12.41 -0.98
CA SER A 163 -3.41 -11.95 -2.38
C SER A 163 -3.02 -13.09 -3.32
N ASN A 164 -1.94 -13.83 -3.01
CA ASN A 164 -1.49 -14.98 -3.80
C ASN A 164 -2.48 -16.15 -3.78
N GLU A 165 -3.03 -16.51 -2.61
CA GLU A 165 -4.01 -17.59 -2.51
C GLU A 165 -5.26 -17.32 -3.34
N ASN A 166 -5.78 -16.09 -3.30
CA ASN A 166 -6.94 -15.73 -4.12
C ASN A 166 -6.59 -15.61 -5.60
N ALA A 167 -5.39 -15.13 -5.95
CA ALA A 167 -4.91 -15.16 -7.33
C ALA A 167 -4.86 -16.60 -7.87
N PHE A 168 -4.33 -17.55 -7.10
CA PHE A 168 -4.34 -18.97 -7.49
C PHE A 168 -5.75 -19.51 -7.66
N LYS A 169 -6.67 -19.22 -6.73
CA LYS A 169 -8.08 -19.62 -6.89
C LYS A 169 -8.71 -19.03 -8.15
N THR A 170 -8.47 -17.75 -8.44
CA THR A 170 -8.94 -17.10 -9.67
C THR A 170 -8.39 -17.78 -10.92
N ILE A 171 -7.10 -18.12 -10.93
CA ILE A 171 -6.46 -18.85 -12.03
C ILE A 171 -7.08 -20.23 -12.20
N PHE A 172 -7.28 -20.98 -11.11
CA PHE A 172 -7.89 -22.32 -11.17
C PHE A 172 -9.34 -22.26 -11.67
N MET A 173 -10.12 -21.27 -11.22
CA MET A 173 -11.49 -21.05 -11.71
C MET A 173 -11.48 -20.73 -13.20
N TRP A 174 -10.65 -19.77 -13.63
CA TRP A 174 -10.49 -19.41 -15.05
C TRP A 174 -10.12 -20.63 -15.91
N TYR A 175 -9.14 -21.42 -15.46
CA TYR A 175 -8.69 -22.61 -16.20
C TYR A 175 -9.80 -23.66 -16.31
N ARG A 176 -10.58 -23.88 -15.25
CA ARG A 176 -11.72 -24.80 -15.26
C ARG A 176 -12.85 -24.35 -16.17
N VAL A 177 -13.17 -23.05 -16.19
CA VAL A 177 -14.14 -22.46 -17.13
C VAL A 177 -13.65 -22.64 -18.58
N ARG A 178 -12.34 -22.48 -18.80
CA ARG A 178 -11.72 -22.68 -20.13
C ARG A 178 -11.86 -24.12 -20.61
N LEU A 179 -11.53 -25.08 -19.76
CA LEU A 179 -11.65 -26.51 -20.09
C LEU A 179 -13.11 -26.93 -20.32
N ALA A 180 -14.06 -26.30 -19.64
CA ALA A 180 -15.48 -26.54 -19.85
C ALA A 180 -16.03 -25.95 -21.17
N GLY A 181 -15.20 -25.25 -21.97
CA GLY A 181 -15.63 -24.60 -23.22
C GLY A 181 -16.55 -23.40 -23.00
N MET A 182 -16.60 -22.84 -21.79
CA MET A 182 -17.53 -21.78 -21.42
C MET A 182 -16.96 -20.37 -21.62
N LEU A 183 -15.73 -20.25 -22.12
CA LEU A 183 -15.03 -18.96 -22.27
C LEU A 183 -15.40 -18.19 -23.54
N ASP A 184 -16.05 -18.85 -24.52
CA ASP A 184 -16.50 -18.24 -25.78
C ASP A 184 -17.94 -17.67 -25.69
N ILE A 185 -18.54 -17.62 -24.49
CA ILE A 185 -19.96 -17.27 -24.28
C ILE A 185 -20.13 -15.89 -23.60
N VAL A 186 -19.05 -15.16 -23.29
CA VAL A 186 -19.10 -13.83 -22.64
C VAL A 186 -18.33 -12.79 -23.44
#